data_AF-Q63770-F1
#
_entry.id   AF-Q63770-F1
#
_cell.length_a   1.000
_cell.length_b   1.000
_cell.length_c   1.000
_cell.angle_alpha   90.00
_cell.angle_beta   90.00
_cell.angle_gamma   90.00
#
_symmetry.space_group_name_H-M   'P 1'
#
loop_
_entity.id
_entity.type
_entity.pdbx_description
1 polymer ?
#
loop_
_entity_poly.entity_id
_entity_poly.type
_entity_poly.pdbx_seq_one_letter_code
_entity_poly.pdbx_strand_id
1 'polypeptide(L)'
;MEDEREDVQKKTFTKWINAQFSKFGKQHIDNLFSDLQDGKRLLDLLEGLTGQKLPKEKGSTRVHALNNVNKALQVLQKNNVDLVNIGSTDIVDGNHKLT
;
A
#
# COMPACT_ATOMS: atom_id res chain seq x y z
N MET A 1 -4.65 -21.38 -9.28
CA MET A 1 -5.23 -21.63 -7.94
C MET A 1 -4.75 -20.56 -6.96
N GLU A 2 -3.52 -20.06 -7.08
CA GLU A 2 -3.01 -18.89 -6.35
C GLU A 2 -3.64 -17.57 -6.82
N ASP A 3 -3.79 -17.37 -8.13
CA ASP A 3 -4.26 -16.12 -8.74
C ASP A 3 -5.61 -15.63 -8.21
N GLU A 4 -6.51 -16.56 -7.89
CA GLU A 4 -7.87 -16.25 -7.44
C GLU A 4 -7.89 -15.71 -6.00
N ARG A 5 -6.96 -16.17 -5.15
CA ARG A 5 -6.82 -15.67 -3.78
C ARG A 5 -6.16 -14.31 -3.76
N GLU A 6 -5.17 -14.10 -4.62
CA GLU A 6 -4.46 -12.84 -4.77
C GLU A 6 -5.36 -11.73 -5.32
N ASP A 7 -6.21 -12.03 -6.30
CA ASP A 7 -7.15 -11.04 -6.85
C ASP A 7 -8.21 -10.62 -5.81
N VAL A 8 -8.65 -11.56 -4.95
CA VAL A 8 -9.56 -11.27 -3.83
C VAL A 8 -8.89 -10.42 -2.76
N GLN A 9 -7.64 -10.72 -2.39
CA GLN A 9 -6.87 -9.91 -1.43
C GLN A 9 -6.62 -8.51 -1.97
N LYS A 10 -6.20 -8.39 -3.23
CA LYS A 10 -6.01 -7.12 -3.92
C LYS A 10 -7.31 -6.32 -3.93
N LYS A 11 -8.44 -6.91 -4.33
CA LYS A 11 -9.75 -6.25 -4.34
C LYS A 11 -10.17 -5.79 -2.95
N THR A 12 -9.94 -6.63 -1.94
CA THR A 12 -10.26 -6.31 -0.54
C THR A 12 -9.41 -5.14 -0.07
N PHE A 13 -8.11 -5.16 -0.35
CA PHE A 13 -7.19 -4.11 0.05
C PHE A 13 -7.44 -2.80 -0.70
N THR A 14 -7.69 -2.84 -2.01
CA THR A 14 -8.10 -1.66 -2.80
C THR A 14 -9.39 -1.06 -2.27
N LYS A 15 -10.41 -1.88 -1.96
CA LYS A 15 -11.67 -1.41 -1.37
C LYS A 15 -11.43 -0.79 0.01
N TRP A 16 -10.61 -1.42 0.85
CA TRP A 16 -10.28 -0.90 2.16
C TRP A 16 -9.57 0.44 2.06
N ILE A 17 -8.56 0.57 1.19
CA ILE A 17 -7.85 1.84 0.94
C ILE A 17 -8.81 2.91 0.42
N ASN A 18 -9.67 2.58 -0.55
CA ASN A 18 -10.64 3.54 -1.09
C ASN A 18 -11.65 3.97 -0.02
N ALA A 19 -12.05 3.09 0.89
CA ALA A 19 -12.90 3.45 2.03
C ALA A 19 -12.19 4.42 2.99
N GLN A 20 -10.88 4.23 3.23
CA GLN A 20 -10.10 5.17 4.02
C GLN A 20 -9.91 6.51 3.30
N PHE A 21 -9.50 6.51 2.03
CA PHE A 21 -9.35 7.74 1.26
C PHE A 21 -10.66 8.53 1.17
N SER A 22 -11.80 7.84 1.03
CA SER A 22 -13.12 8.48 1.09
C SER A 22 -13.37 9.17 2.43
N LYS A 23 -12.97 8.55 3.56
CA LYS A 23 -13.04 9.18 4.90
C LYS A 23 -12.12 10.40 5.04
N PHE A 24 -10.93 10.35 4.43
CA PHE A 24 -9.95 11.43 4.48
C PHE A 24 -10.12 12.49 3.36
N GLY A 25 -11.13 12.35 2.51
CA GLY A 25 -11.35 13.25 1.36
C GLY A 25 -10.23 13.21 0.31
N LYS A 26 -9.48 12.11 0.23
CA LYS A 26 -8.42 11.90 -0.77
C LYS A 26 -8.95 11.18 -2.01
N GLN A 27 -8.23 11.32 -3.12
CA GLN A 27 -8.55 10.65 -4.37
C GLN A 27 -8.51 9.12 -4.21
N HIS A 28 -9.55 8.46 -4.72
CA HIS A 28 -9.61 7.01 -4.87
C HIS A 28 -8.47 6.52 -5.76
N ILE A 29 -7.99 5.32 -5.46
CA ILE A 29 -7.03 4.58 -6.28
C ILE A 29 -7.78 3.60 -7.18
N ASP A 30 -7.27 3.45 -8.41
CA ASP A 30 -7.82 2.51 -9.39
C ASP A 30 -6.94 1.26 -9.43
N ASN A 31 -5.61 1.46 -9.43
CA ASN A 31 -4.63 0.38 -9.49
C ASN A 31 -3.77 0.37 -8.23
N LEU A 32 -4.05 -0.55 -7.32
CA LEU A 32 -3.28 -0.72 -6.07
C LEU A 32 -1.76 -0.63 -6.29
N PHE A 33 -1.23 -1.43 -7.21
CA PHE A 33 0.20 -1.51 -7.44
C PHE A 33 0.76 -0.26 -8.11
N SER A 34 0.04 0.34 -9.06
CA SER A 34 0.51 1.52 -9.78
C SER A 34 0.38 2.81 -8.94
N ASP A 35 -0.72 2.96 -8.19
CA ASP A 35 -0.98 4.11 -7.34
C ASP A 35 -0.16 4.08 -6.04
N LEU A 36 0.18 2.89 -5.54
CA LEU A 36 0.96 2.71 -4.31
C LEU A 36 2.44 2.38 -4.56
N GLN A 37 2.85 2.29 -5.83
CA GLN A 37 4.23 2.01 -6.26
C GLN A 37 5.25 2.90 -5.52
N ASP A 38 4.97 4.19 -5.42
CA ASP A 38 5.87 5.16 -4.78
C ASP A 38 5.88 5.08 -3.24
N GLY A 39 4.95 4.32 -2.65
CA GLY A 39 4.71 4.25 -1.20
C GLY A 39 4.21 5.54 -0.56
N LYS A 40 4.27 6.68 -1.25
CA LYS A 40 3.84 7.99 -0.74
C LYS A 40 2.36 8.01 -0.38
N ARG A 41 1.50 7.51 -1.27
CA ARG A 41 0.05 7.40 -1.03
C ARG A 41 -0.27 6.48 0.15
N LEU A 42 0.50 5.40 0.31
CA LEU A 42 0.35 4.44 1.41
C LEU A 42 0.69 5.10 2.75
N LEU A 43 1.81 5.84 2.81
CA LEU A 43 2.19 6.64 3.97
C LEU A 43 1.12 7.70 4.28
N ASP A 44 0.64 8.42 3.28
CA ASP A 44 -0.41 9.44 3.41
C ASP A 44 -1.72 8.90 4.00
N LEU A 45 -2.05 7.64 3.72
CA LEU A 45 -3.20 6.96 4.28
C LEU A 45 -2.96 6.56 5.73
N LEU A 46 -1.76 6.10 6.04
CA LEU A 46 -1.37 5.72 7.39
C LEU A 46 -1.22 6.91 8.32
N GLU A 47 -0.75 8.06 7.82
CA GLU A 47 -0.76 9.30 8.59
C GLU A 47 -2.19 9.65 9.02
N GLY A 48 -3.18 9.44 8.15
CA GLY A 48 -4.59 9.65 8.47
C GLY A 48 -5.12 8.62 9.47
N LEU A 49 -4.80 7.34 9.29
CA LEU A 49 -5.28 6.25 10.16
C LEU A 49 -4.67 6.28 11.55
N THR A 50 -3.36 6.49 11.63
CA THR A 50 -2.62 6.43 12.89
C THR A 50 -2.50 7.77 13.58
N GLY A 51 -2.80 8.87 12.87
CA GLY A 51 -2.53 10.23 13.34
C GLY A 51 -1.04 10.56 13.50
N GLN A 52 -0.13 9.66 13.10
CA GLN A 52 1.32 9.87 13.22
C GLN A 52 1.87 10.43 11.92
N LYS A 53 2.72 11.46 12.01
CA LYS A 53 3.47 11.95 10.85
C LYS A 53 4.52 10.92 10.43
N LEU A 54 4.36 10.38 9.22
CA LEU A 54 5.29 9.42 8.66
C LEU A 54 6.24 10.13 7.69
N PRO A 55 7.55 10.16 7.94
CA PRO A 55 8.50 10.82 7.07
C PRO A 55 8.57 10.07 5.73
N LYS A 56 8.18 10.79 4.66
CA LYS A 56 8.20 10.32 3.28
C LYS A 56 9.58 10.54 2.69
N GLU A 57 10.21 9.49 2.21
CA GLU A 57 11.44 9.62 1.45
C GLU A 57 11.14 10.34 0.13
N LYS A 58 11.87 11.43 -0.13
CA LYS A 58 11.67 12.28 -1.32
C LYS A 58 12.36 11.75 -2.58
N GLY A 59 13.21 10.72 -2.45
CA GLY A 59 13.92 10.15 -3.59
C GLY A 59 12.99 9.39 -4.54
N SER A 60 13.30 9.43 -5.84
CA SER A 60 12.57 8.68 -6.88
C SER A 60 13.19 7.30 -7.20
N THR A 61 14.23 6.90 -6.48
CA THR A 61 14.85 5.58 -6.67
C THR A 61 13.96 4.47 -6.10
N ARG A 62 14.00 3.29 -6.72
CA ARG A 62 13.32 2.06 -6.23
C ARG A 62 13.51 1.80 -4.73
N VAL A 63 14.71 2.05 -4.20
CA VAL A 63 15.02 1.90 -2.77
C VAL A 63 14.16 2.81 -1.89
N HIS A 64 13.92 4.06 -2.30
CA HIS A 64 13.09 4.99 -1.54
C HIS A 64 11.62 4.56 -1.55
N ALA A 65 11.13 4.10 -2.70
CA ALA A 65 9.79 3.52 -2.83
C ALA A 65 9.63 2.29 -1.91
N LEU A 66 10.60 1.37 -1.94
CA LEU A 66 10.62 0.20 -1.04
C LEU A 66 10.63 0.61 0.43
N ASN A 67 11.41 1.63 0.79
CA ASN A 67 11.50 2.10 2.17
C ASN A 67 10.18 2.73 2.63
N ASN A 68 9.53 3.52 1.76
CA ASN A 68 8.21 4.10 2.01
C ASN A 68 7.14 3.01 2.18
N VAL A 69 7.09 2.04 1.26
CA VAL A 69 6.13 0.94 1.32
C VAL A 69 6.40 0.05 2.53
N ASN A 70 7.64 -0.30 2.82
CA ASN A 70 7.99 -1.16 3.96
C ASN A 70 7.58 -0.52 5.30
N LYS A 71 7.89 0.77 5.50
CA LYS A 71 7.39 1.52 6.65
C LYS A 71 5.88 1.47 6.74
N ALA A 72 5.21 1.64 5.61
CA ALA A 72 3.77 1.64 5.56
C ALA A 72 3.17 0.26 5.91
N LEU A 73 3.71 -0.83 5.38
CA LEU A 73 3.32 -2.20 5.72
C LEU A 73 3.51 -2.49 7.21
N GLN A 74 4.63 -2.06 7.82
CA GLN A 74 4.83 -2.22 9.26
C GLN A 74 3.76 -1.52 10.09
N VAL A 75 3.34 -0.33 9.67
CA VAL A 75 2.29 0.42 10.38
C VAL A 75 0.93 -0.24 10.15
N LEU A 76 0.63 -0.72 8.94
CA LEU A 76 -0.59 -1.48 8.64
C LEU A 76 -0.70 -2.72 9.54
N GLN A 77 0.37 -3.48 9.67
CA GLN A 77 0.44 -4.65 10.54
C GLN A 77 0.18 -4.28 12.01
N LYS A 78 0.74 -3.16 12.49
CA LYS A 78 0.44 -2.63 13.84
C LYS A 78 -1.02 -2.20 14.02
N ASN A 79 -1.73 -1.86 12.94
CA ASN A 79 -3.14 -1.46 12.96
C ASN A 79 -4.09 -2.62 12.66
N ASN A 80 -3.64 -3.87 12.83
CA ASN A 80 -4.44 -5.07 12.58
C ASN A 80 -4.83 -5.26 11.09
N VAL A 81 -4.07 -4.65 10.18
CA VAL A 81 -4.21 -4.86 8.74
C VAL A 81 -3.06 -5.75 8.28
N ASP A 82 -3.31 -7.05 8.23
CA ASP A 82 -2.34 -8.02 7.73
C ASP A 82 -2.49 -8.22 6.22
N LEU A 83 -1.37 -8.05 5.52
CA LEU A 83 -1.26 -8.28 4.09
C LEU A 83 -0.48 -9.57 3.87
N VAL A 84 -1.18 -10.69 4.03
CA VAL A 84 -0.61 -12.01 3.81
C VAL A 84 -0.35 -12.17 2.32
N ASN A 85 0.90 -12.45 1.93
CA ASN A 85 1.38 -12.57 0.53
C ASN A 85 1.48 -11.25 -0.27
N ILE A 86 1.54 -10.07 0.38
CA ILE A 86 1.88 -8.82 -0.32
C ILE A 86 3.12 -8.20 0.33
N GLY A 87 4.27 -8.32 -0.33
CA GLY A 87 5.52 -7.69 0.09
C GLY A 87 5.64 -6.25 -0.40
N SER A 88 6.56 -5.50 0.22
CA SER A 88 6.92 -4.15 -0.25
C SER A 88 7.48 -4.17 -1.67
N THR A 89 8.21 -5.23 -2.02
CA THR A 89 8.71 -5.49 -3.36
C THR A 89 7.60 -5.69 -4.37
N ASP A 90 6.57 -6.48 -4.07
CA ASP A 90 5.44 -6.73 -4.98
C ASP A 90 4.71 -5.45 -5.34
N ILE A 91 4.55 -4.55 -4.36
CA ILE A 91 3.93 -3.23 -4.56
C ILE A 91 4.81 -2.32 -5.42
N VAL A 92 6.10 -2.21 -5.12
CA VAL A 92 7.02 -1.29 -5.82
C VAL A 92 7.37 -1.77 -7.22
N ASP A 93 7.50 -3.08 -7.41
CA ASP A 93 7.80 -3.68 -8.70
C ASP A 93 6.55 -3.74 -9.60
N GLY A 94 5.38 -3.39 -9.05
CA GLY A 94 4.12 -3.43 -9.77
C GLY A 94 3.77 -4.83 -10.23
N ASN A 95 4.29 -5.84 -9.54
CA ASN A 95 4.38 -7.17 -10.12
C ASN A 95 3.04 -7.89 -9.99
N HIS A 96 2.29 -7.94 -11.09
CA HIS A 96 1.12 -8.80 -11.26
C HIS A 96 1.49 -10.30 -11.42
N LYS A 97 2.77 -10.65 -11.35
CA LYS A 97 3.29 -12.01 -11.49
C LYS A 97 4.42 -12.28 -10.51
N LEU A 98 4.14 -12.86 -9.35
CA LEU A 98 5.20 -13.57 -8.65
C LEU A 98 4.82 -15.05 -8.52
N THR A 99 5.18 -15.74 -9.61
CA THR A 99 5.43 -17.17 -9.83
C THR A 99 5.48 -18.04 -8.58
#